data_AF-U7QKL4-F1
#
_entry.id   AF-U7QKL4-F1
#
_cell.length_a   1.000
_cell.length_b   1.000
_cell.length_c   1.000
_cell.angle_alpha   90.00
_cell.angle_beta   90.00
_cell.angle_gamma   90.00
#
_symmetry.space_group_name_H-M   'P 1'
#
loop_
_entity.id
_entity.type
_entity.pdbx_description
1 polymer ?
#
loop_
_entity_poly.entity_id
_entity_poly.type
_entity_poly.pdbx_seq_one_letter_code
_entity_poly.pdbx_strand_id
1 'polypeptide(L)'
;MVKSLFVPKQFGTYADTFLMLGLAQLTEAALRETDSKTEIVLKDAGTHYQLELKVEANLQAISQLTYRDPFPVVFGQKTDISKLPIQQITSFDVVKNSEQRKRFRDYQFQNRKSKNAEDDAPDPPDPRTQNGAILTSMRHDRNHNDLWL
;
A
#
# COMPACT_ATOMS: atom_id res chain seq x y z
N MET A 1 -14.66 22.06 -5.15
CA MET A 1 -14.78 20.86 -5.98
C MET A 1 -13.60 20.80 -6.92
N VAL A 2 -12.99 19.63 -7.13
CA VAL A 2 -11.83 19.45 -8.02
C VAL A 2 -12.01 18.22 -8.89
N LYS A 3 -11.74 18.35 -10.19
CA LYS A 3 -11.83 17.26 -11.17
C LYS A 3 -10.45 16.78 -11.67
N SER A 4 -9.40 17.58 -11.46
CA SER A 4 -8.05 17.24 -11.94
C SER A 4 -7.00 17.69 -10.94
N LEU A 5 -6.02 16.83 -10.73
CA LEU A 5 -4.81 17.12 -9.95
C LEU A 5 -3.60 17.05 -10.88
N PHE A 6 -2.65 17.96 -10.68
CA PHE A 6 -1.46 18.05 -11.51
C PHE A 6 -0.23 17.70 -10.68
N VAL A 7 0.60 16.80 -11.19
CA VAL A 7 1.85 16.37 -10.55
C VAL A 7 3.01 16.81 -11.45
N PRO A 8 3.81 17.80 -11.03
CA PRO A 8 4.93 18.27 -11.84
C PRO A 8 5.99 17.17 -11.98
N LYS A 9 6.64 17.10 -13.15
CA LYS A 9 7.80 16.23 -13.34
C LYS A 9 9.05 16.98 -12.91
N GLN A 10 9.77 16.46 -11.92
CA GLN A 10 11.00 17.09 -11.44
C GLN A 10 12.22 16.58 -12.20
N PHE A 11 12.27 15.28 -12.50
CA PHE A 11 13.46 14.63 -13.04
C PHE A 11 13.29 14.14 -14.48
N GLY A 12 12.05 14.00 -14.95
CA GLY A 12 11.74 13.36 -16.24
C GLY A 12 12.05 11.87 -16.25
N THR A 13 12.06 11.20 -15.09
CA THR A 13 12.44 9.79 -14.96
C THR A 13 11.31 8.93 -14.41
N TYR A 14 11.53 7.62 -14.30
CA TYR A 14 10.59 6.70 -13.64
C TYR A 14 10.24 7.10 -12.21
N ALA A 15 11.10 7.85 -11.51
CA ALA A 15 10.79 8.38 -10.18
C ALA A 15 9.53 9.25 -10.20
N ASP A 16 9.34 10.09 -11.23
CA ASP A 16 8.15 10.92 -11.37
C ASP A 16 6.90 10.07 -11.64
N THR A 17 7.04 8.99 -12.42
CA THR A 17 5.96 8.02 -12.65
C THR A 17 5.56 7.31 -11.35
N PHE A 18 6.54 6.89 -10.54
CA PHE A 18 6.26 6.26 -9.24
C PHE A 18 5.61 7.23 -8.26
N LEU A 19 6.08 8.49 -8.23
CA LEU A 19 5.45 9.54 -7.43
C LEU A 19 3.99 9.75 -7.84
N MET A 20 3.73 9.86 -9.15
CA MET A 20 2.37 10.00 -9.69
C MET A 20 1.48 8.82 -9.31
N LEU A 21 1.97 7.58 -9.43
CA LEU A 21 1.23 6.39 -9.05
C LEU A 21 0.94 6.35 -7.54
N GLY A 22 1.92 6.70 -6.70
CA GLY A 22 1.72 6.79 -5.26
C GLY A 22 0.66 7.83 -4.88
N LEU A 23 0.71 9.01 -5.50
CA LEU A 23 -0.30 10.05 -5.31
C LEU A 23 -1.69 9.62 -5.79
N ALA A 24 -1.77 8.88 -6.89
CA ALA A 24 -3.04 8.33 -7.38
C ALA A 24 -3.64 7.33 -6.37
N GLN A 25 -2.83 6.45 -5.79
CA GLN A 25 -3.29 5.50 -4.76
C GLN A 25 -3.75 6.22 -3.48
N LEU A 26 -3.03 7.24 -3.02
CA LEU A 26 -3.44 8.05 -1.87
C LEU A 26 -4.75 8.79 -2.15
N THR A 27 -4.91 9.33 -3.36
CA THR A 27 -6.13 10.00 -3.77
C THR A 27 -7.30 9.01 -3.80
N GLU A 28 -7.11 7.83 -4.36
CA GLU A 28 -8.13 6.78 -4.37
C GLU A 28 -8.53 6.35 -2.95
N ALA A 29 -7.56 6.18 -2.04
CA ALA A 29 -7.83 5.83 -0.65
C ALA A 29 -8.67 6.91 0.05
N ALA A 30 -8.30 8.18 -0.10
CA ALA A 30 -9.05 9.30 0.48
C ALA A 30 -10.47 9.37 -0.08
N LEU A 31 -10.64 9.17 -1.40
CA LEU A 31 -11.96 9.19 -2.03
C LEU A 31 -12.85 8.04 -1.54
N ARG A 32 -12.29 6.83 -1.36
CA ARG A 32 -13.01 5.69 -0.78
C ARG A 32 -13.51 5.97 0.64
N GLU A 33 -12.73 6.65 1.48
CA GLU A 33 -13.16 7.00 2.84
C GLU A 33 -14.30 8.04 2.86
N THR A 34 -14.48 8.79 1.77
CA THR A 34 -15.59 9.74 1.60
C THR A 34 -16.77 9.18 0.81
N ASP A 35 -16.87 7.84 0.66
CA ASP A 35 -17.86 7.13 -0.18
C ASP A 35 -17.93 7.60 -1.64
N SER A 36 -16.87 8.27 -2.11
CA SER A 36 -16.73 8.71 -3.49
C SER A 36 -16.01 7.60 -4.26
N LYS A 37 -16.78 6.65 -4.81
CA LYS A 37 -16.23 5.69 -5.79
C LYS A 37 -15.91 6.43 -7.07
N THR A 38 -14.64 6.78 -7.26
CA THR A 38 -14.21 7.57 -8.40
C THR A 38 -13.07 6.87 -9.11
N GLU A 39 -13.27 6.60 -10.40
CA GLU A 39 -12.19 6.18 -11.27
C GLU A 39 -11.25 7.36 -11.52
N ILE A 40 -9.94 7.08 -11.45
CA ILE A 40 -8.88 8.03 -11.71
C ILE A 40 -8.21 7.64 -13.03
N VAL A 41 -8.18 8.55 -13.99
CA VAL A 41 -7.47 8.40 -15.26
C VAL A 41 -6.13 9.13 -15.15
N LEU A 42 -5.05 8.43 -15.47
CA LEU A 42 -3.69 8.97 -15.43
C LEU A 42 -3.28 9.40 -16.84
N LYS A 43 -2.88 10.66 -16.99
CA LYS A 43 -2.45 11.24 -18.27
C LYS A 43 -1.04 11.80 -18.14
N ASP A 44 -0.23 11.57 -19.16
CA ASP A 44 1.01 12.30 -19.36
C ASP A 44 0.74 13.55 -20.22
N ALA A 45 0.93 14.74 -19.64
CA ALA A 45 0.72 16.04 -20.29
C ALA A 45 2.04 16.75 -20.61
N GLY A 46 3.14 16.00 -20.79
CA GLY A 46 4.45 16.53 -21.14
C GLY A 46 5.21 17.00 -19.91
N THR A 47 4.98 18.24 -19.46
CA THR A 47 5.70 18.85 -18.32
C THR A 47 5.20 18.38 -16.95
N HIS A 48 4.04 17.74 -16.91
CA HIS A 48 3.39 17.26 -15.70
C HIS A 48 2.56 16.02 -16.03
N TYR A 49 2.22 15.25 -14.99
CA TYR A 49 1.15 14.27 -15.05
C TYR A 49 -0.16 14.90 -14.58
N GLN A 50 -1.26 14.39 -15.11
CA GLN A 50 -2.61 14.77 -14.70
C GLN A 50 -3.34 13.52 -14.17
N LEU A 51 -3.90 13.64 -12.97
CA LEU A 51 -4.83 12.69 -12.40
C LEU A 51 -6.23 13.26 -12.61
N GLU A 52 -6.97 12.72 -13.57
CA GLU A 52 -8.33 13.14 -13.88
C GLU A 52 -9.33 12.26 -13.14
N LEU A 53 -10.17 12.89 -12.32
CA LEU A 53 -11.24 12.24 -11.57
C LEU A 53 -12.51 12.23 -12.42
N LYS A 54 -13.14 11.05 -12.60
CA LYS A 54 -14.42 10.98 -13.33
C LYS A 54 -15.53 11.79 -12.67
N VAL A 55 -15.51 11.89 -11.34
CA VAL A 55 -16.45 12.63 -10.50
C VAL A 55 -15.66 13.67 -9.72
N GLU A 56 -16.24 14.85 -9.52
CA GLU A 56 -15.57 15.91 -8.77
C GLU A 56 -15.40 15.53 -7.30
N ALA A 57 -14.18 15.71 -6.80
CA ALA A 57 -13.87 15.49 -5.40
C ALA A 57 -14.27 16.70 -4.55
N ASN A 58 -14.90 16.43 -3.41
CA ASN A 58 -15.16 17.41 -2.37
C ASN A 58 -13.95 17.53 -1.43
N LEU A 59 -13.10 18.53 -1.68
CA LEU A 59 -11.93 18.80 -0.85
C LEU A 59 -12.26 19.05 0.63
N GLN A 60 -13.45 19.61 0.93
CA GLN A 60 -13.84 19.89 2.30
C GLN A 60 -14.09 18.58 3.08
N ALA A 61 -14.74 17.60 2.45
CA ALA A 61 -14.89 16.26 3.02
C ALA A 61 -13.53 15.57 3.22
N ILE A 62 -12.63 15.69 2.23
CA ILE A 62 -11.27 15.11 2.33
C ILE A 62 -10.47 15.76 3.46
N SER A 63 -10.59 17.08 3.66
CA SER A 63 -9.87 17.79 4.72
C SER A 63 -10.30 17.39 6.15
N GLN A 64 -11.48 16.77 6.29
CA GLN A 64 -11.99 16.25 7.55
C GLN A 64 -11.54 14.81 7.84
N LEU A 65 -10.91 14.14 6.87
CA LEU A 65 -10.37 12.81 7.08
C LEU A 65 -9.27 12.84 8.12
N THR A 66 -9.26 11.83 8.99
CA THR A 66 -8.18 11.66 9.95
C THR A 66 -6.94 11.21 9.19
N TYR A 67 -5.84 11.98 9.30
CA TYR A 67 -4.57 11.58 8.72
C TYR A 67 -4.17 10.20 9.26
N ARG A 68 -4.01 9.23 8.35
CA ARG A 68 -3.47 7.91 8.65
C ARG A 68 -2.04 7.87 8.13
N ASP A 69 -1.10 7.55 9.00
CA ASP A 69 0.28 7.32 8.61
C ASP A 69 0.32 6.09 7.69
N PRO A 70 0.73 6.23 6.41
CA PRO A 70 0.85 5.09 5.51
C PRO A 70 1.97 4.13 5.95
N PHE A 71 2.85 4.55 6.85
CA PHE A 71 3.93 3.77 7.43
C PHE A 71 3.63 3.46 8.90
N PRO A 72 2.87 2.40 9.20
CA PRO A 72 2.61 2.03 10.58
C PRO A 72 3.92 1.77 11.31
N VAL A 73 3.97 2.06 12.61
CA VAL A 73 5.14 1.77 13.43
C VAL A 73 5.41 0.27 13.40
N VAL A 74 6.54 -0.13 12.83
CA VAL A 74 6.95 -1.53 12.72
C VAL A 74 7.77 -1.92 13.94
N PHE A 75 7.40 -2.99 14.61
CA PHE A 75 8.17 -3.54 15.73
C PHE A 75 8.28 -5.06 15.65
N GLY A 76 9.37 -5.59 16.22
CA GLY A 76 9.63 -7.02 16.29
C GLY A 76 10.09 -7.43 17.68
N GLN A 77 10.53 -8.68 17.81
CA GLN A 77 10.89 -9.29 19.10
C GLN A 77 11.97 -8.51 19.87
N LYS A 78 12.88 -7.82 19.18
CA LYS A 78 13.99 -7.07 19.78
C LYS A 78 13.69 -5.58 19.98
N THR A 79 12.52 -5.11 19.57
CA THR A 79 12.15 -3.70 19.66
C THR A 79 11.65 -3.39 21.07
N ASP A 80 12.14 -2.31 21.68
CA ASP A 80 11.68 -1.83 22.98
C ASP A 80 10.32 -1.12 22.84
N ILE A 81 9.26 -1.88 23.10
CA ILE A 81 7.85 -1.49 22.98
C ILE A 81 7.49 -0.37 23.96
N SER A 82 8.19 -0.23 25.09
CA SER A 82 7.86 0.73 26.15
C SER A 82 7.97 2.19 25.71
N LYS A 83 8.76 2.46 24.67
CA LYS A 83 9.02 3.80 24.13
C LYS A 83 8.14 4.16 22.93
N LEU A 84 7.32 3.21 22.45
CA LEU A 84 6.51 3.39 21.25
C LEU A 84 5.04 3.63 21.62
N PRO A 85 4.36 4.60 21.00
CA PRO A 85 2.93 4.88 21.24
C PRO A 85 2.01 3.85 20.54
N ILE A 86 2.24 2.57 20.78
CA ILE A 86 1.60 1.43 20.07
C ILE A 86 0.09 1.38 20.31
N GLN A 87 -0.40 1.91 21.43
CA GLN A 87 -1.83 1.94 21.76
C GLN A 87 -2.58 3.06 21.03
N GLN A 88 -1.88 4.09 20.54
CA GLN A 88 -2.46 5.26 19.91
C GLN A 88 -2.34 5.24 18.39
N ILE A 89 -1.43 4.42 17.84
CA ILE A 89 -1.10 4.38 16.42
C ILE A 89 -1.27 2.95 15.89
N THR A 90 -1.75 2.83 14.65
CA THR A 90 -1.76 1.55 13.93
C THR A 90 -0.33 1.03 13.80
N SER A 91 -0.04 -0.09 14.45
CA SER A 91 1.31 -0.67 14.54
C SER A 91 1.39 -2.03 13.84
N PHE A 92 2.54 -2.36 13.27
CA PHE A 92 2.78 -3.62 12.59
C PHE A 92 3.74 -4.53 13.39
N ASP A 93 3.19 -5.60 13.96
CA ASP A 93 3.95 -6.62 14.70
C ASP A 93 4.51 -7.67 13.72
N VAL A 94 5.83 -7.63 13.51
CA VAL A 94 6.52 -8.53 12.57
C VAL A 94 6.42 -10.00 13.00
N VAL A 95 6.43 -10.28 14.31
CA VAL A 95 6.44 -11.64 14.83
C VAL A 95 5.09 -12.30 14.57
N LYS A 96 4.00 -11.64 14.96
CA LYS A 96 2.64 -12.15 14.75
C LYS A 96 2.32 -12.35 13.27
N ASN A 97 2.67 -11.37 12.43
CA ASN A 97 2.42 -11.47 10.99
C ASN A 97 3.25 -12.58 10.33
N SER A 98 4.48 -12.83 10.80
CA SER A 98 5.30 -13.95 10.33
C SER A 98 4.69 -15.31 10.71
N GLU A 99 4.18 -15.44 11.93
CA GLU A 99 3.51 -16.66 12.40
C GLU A 99 2.21 -16.95 11.63
N GLN A 100 1.37 -15.94 11.41
CA GLN A 100 0.15 -16.08 10.60
C GLN A 100 0.46 -16.59 9.19
N ARG A 101 1.51 -16.04 8.56
CA ARG A 101 1.96 -16.49 7.23
C ARG A 101 2.46 -17.94 7.24
N LYS A 102 3.19 -18.34 8.29
CA LYS A 102 3.65 -19.71 8.43
C LYS A 102 2.46 -20.67 8.52
N ARG A 103 1.47 -20.35 9.36
CA ARG A 103 0.23 -21.14 9.49
C ARG A 103 -0.52 -21.23 8.16
N PHE A 104 -0.68 -20.12 7.45
CA PHE A 104 -1.33 -20.10 6.14
C PHE A 104 -0.58 -20.94 5.10
N ARG A 105 0.75 -20.86 5.07
CA ARG A 105 1.59 -21.68 4.18
C ARG A 105 1.48 -23.16 4.51
N ASP A 106 1.53 -23.52 5.79
CA ASP A 106 1.41 -24.89 6.26
C ASP A 106 0.02 -25.46 5.92
N TYR A 107 -1.04 -24.68 6.11
CA TYR A 107 -2.40 -25.00 5.69
C TYR A 107 -2.50 -25.25 4.19
N GLN A 108 -1.96 -24.35 3.34
CA GLN A 108 -1.93 -24.56 1.90
C GLN A 108 -1.16 -25.82 1.50
N PHE A 109 -0.04 -26.12 2.17
CA PHE A 109 0.75 -27.31 1.88
C PHE A 109 0.01 -28.60 2.26
N GLN A 110 -0.68 -28.60 3.41
CA GLN A 110 -1.52 -29.72 3.85
C GLN A 110 -2.72 -29.91 2.91
N ASN A 111 -3.38 -28.82 2.52
CA ASN A 111 -4.56 -28.87 1.65
C ASN A 111 -4.23 -29.08 0.17
N ARG A 112 -3.01 -28.81 -0.30
CA ARG A 112 -2.59 -29.29 -1.65
C ARG A 112 -2.65 -30.80 -1.81
N LYS A 113 -2.67 -31.57 -0.71
CA LYS A 113 -2.90 -33.02 -0.71
C LYS A 113 -4.38 -33.42 -0.61
N SER A 114 -5.27 -32.49 -0.30
CA SER A 114 -6.72 -32.70 -0.12
C SER A 114 -7.50 -31.84 -1.11
N LYS A 115 -8.13 -32.44 -2.12
CA LYS A 115 -8.83 -31.72 -3.20
C LYS A 115 -10.04 -30.86 -2.76
N ASN A 116 -10.39 -30.85 -1.46
CA ASN A 116 -11.55 -30.14 -0.94
C ASN A 116 -11.08 -29.25 0.23
N ALA A 117 -10.87 -27.96 -0.03
CA ALA A 117 -10.67 -26.97 1.02
C ALA A 117 -11.86 -26.00 0.98
N GLU A 118 -12.82 -26.25 1.86
CA GLU A 118 -14.00 -25.41 2.15
C GLU A 118 -13.65 -24.29 3.16
N ASP A 119 -14.64 -23.42 3.40
CA ASP A 119 -14.74 -22.13 4.13
C ASP A 119 -13.96 -21.92 5.45
N ASP A 120 -13.23 -22.92 5.98
CA ASP A 120 -12.48 -22.86 7.25
C ASP A 120 -11.00 -22.47 7.05
N ALA A 121 -10.68 -21.84 5.92
CA ALA A 121 -9.33 -21.41 5.60
C ALA A 121 -8.92 -20.19 6.45
N PRO A 122 -7.69 -20.16 7.00
CA PRO A 122 -7.18 -18.94 7.62
C PRO A 122 -7.09 -17.82 6.57
N ASP A 123 -7.46 -16.60 6.97
CA ASP A 123 -7.44 -15.45 6.07
C ASP A 123 -6.04 -15.24 5.45
N PRO A 124 -5.97 -14.97 4.14
CA PRO A 124 -4.70 -14.69 3.49
C PRO A 124 -4.08 -13.41 4.10
N PRO A 125 -2.74 -13.35 4.21
CA PRO A 125 -2.07 -12.17 4.74
C PRO A 125 -2.38 -10.93 3.88
N ASP A 126 -2.53 -9.77 4.51
CA ASP A 126 -2.89 -8.52 3.82
C ASP A 126 -1.87 -8.18 2.72
N PRO A 127 -2.31 -8.07 1.45
CA PRO A 127 -1.45 -7.79 0.29
C PRO A 127 -0.73 -6.43 0.37
N ARG A 128 -1.19 -5.50 1.23
CA ARG A 128 -0.65 -4.15 1.39
C ARG A 128 0.50 -4.05 2.39
N THR A 129 0.74 -5.08 3.18
CA THR A 129 1.91 -5.12 4.07
C THR A 129 3.18 -5.20 3.22
N GLN A 130 4.26 -4.49 3.57
CA GLN A 130 5.49 -4.35 2.76
C GLN A 130 6.00 -5.66 2.12
N ASN A 131 5.79 -6.80 2.76
CA ASN A 131 6.19 -8.12 2.27
C ASN A 131 5.22 -8.76 1.23
N GLY A 132 4.08 -8.15 0.92
CA GLY A 132 3.17 -8.53 -0.16
C GLY A 132 3.56 -7.89 -1.50
N ALA A 133 3.94 -6.61 -1.46
CA ALA A 133 4.45 -5.88 -2.63
C ALA A 133 5.84 -6.35 -3.07
N ILE A 134 6.73 -6.65 -2.12
CA ILE A 134 8.12 -7.05 -2.41
C ILE A 134 8.20 -8.46 -3.03
N LEU A 135 7.30 -9.39 -2.68
CA LEU A 135 7.35 -10.78 -3.18
C LEU A 135 6.52 -11.05 -4.44
N THR A 136 5.56 -10.20 -4.80
CA THR A 136 4.75 -10.38 -6.02
C THR A 136 5.25 -9.60 -7.23
N SER A 137 6.05 -8.54 -7.04
CA SER A 137 6.43 -7.65 -8.15
C SER A 137 7.92 -7.57 -8.48
N MET A 138 8.83 -8.04 -7.61
CA MET A 138 10.27 -7.91 -7.88
C MET A 138 11.00 -9.24 -7.70
N ARG A 139 11.10 -10.00 -8.81
CA ARG A 139 12.21 -10.93 -9.01
C ARG A 139 13.51 -10.12 -8.99
N HIS A 140 14.09 -9.93 -7.80
CA HIS A 140 15.42 -9.34 -7.62
C HIS A 140 16.53 -10.36 -7.94
N ASP A 141 16.51 -10.95 -9.14
CA ASP A 141 17.61 -11.78 -9.65
C ASP A 141 18.78 -10.93 -10.20
N ARG A 142 18.74 -9.60 -10.04
CA ARG A 142 19.86 -8.72 -10.40
C ARG A 142 20.19 -7.80 -9.23
N ASN A 143 21.36 -8.04 -8.65
CA ASN A 143 22.05 -7.15 -7.71
C ASN A 143 22.06 -5.72 -8.28
N HIS A 144 21.42 -4.79 -7.59
CA HIS A 144 21.51 -3.35 -7.85
C HIS A 144 22.23 -2.64 -6.70
N ASN A 145 23.38 -3.18 -6.27
CA ASN A 145 24.25 -2.51 -5.30
C ASN A 145 24.89 -1.22 -5.86
N ASP A 146 24.85 -1.01 -7.18
CA ASP A 146 25.43 0.16 -7.83
C ASP A 146 24.54 1.42 -7.77
N LEU A 147 23.35 1.34 -7.16
CA LEU A 147 22.46 2.52 -6.97
C LEU A 147 22.74 3.28 -5.65
N TRP A 148 23.75 2.88 -4.89
CA TRP A 148 24.11 3.46 -3.59
C TRP A 148 25.57 3.99 -3.54
N LEU A 149 26.16 4.34 -4.68
CA LEU A 149 27.44 5.04 -4.78
C LEU A 149 27.27 6.44 -5.38
#